data_AF-A0A5M9TQA0-F1
#
_entry.id   AF-A0A5M9TQA0-F1
#
_cell.length_a   1.000
_cell.length_b   1.000
_cell.length_c   1.000
_cell.angle_alpha   90.00
_cell.angle_beta   90.00
_cell.angle_gamma   90.00
#
_symmetry.space_group_name_H-M   'P 1'
#
loop_
_entity.id
_entity.type
_entity.pdbx_description
1 polymer ?
#
loop_
_entity_poly.entity_id
_entity_poly.type
_entity_poly.pdbx_seq_one_letter_code
_entity_poly.pdbx_strand_id
1 'polypeptide(L)'
;MKEVIIRHGGDYLPIDDIDFSIIANDLRSLPFYRDDLFLGMQAMNIGIIDPNITQFESDLLKTYFEKERTPSYEAMTVGAFSQMWIFALYEVLRMWRERKYDFSKLFKNGGLDLKLKSLADNEDDMNITSHARRRQLEKYRDEQSFRDEVEYCWVQLEPVYRLVELYRMNMAKHAAPGKSNAIPMAPGYGRINMLCGALDYELLLDRDSYELLNRRDVADNLREALLVIRANKK
;
A
#
# COMPACT_ATOMS: atom_id res chain seq x y z
N MET A 1 -18.51 13.26 3.44
CA MET A 1 -17.62 12.09 3.61
C MET A 1 -16.31 12.60 4.16
N LYS A 2 -15.73 11.95 5.17
CA LYS A 2 -14.40 12.31 5.68
C LYS A 2 -13.38 11.66 4.74
N GLU A 3 -12.72 12.44 3.91
CA GLU A 3 -11.63 11.96 3.06
C GLU A 3 -10.34 11.83 3.88
N VAL A 4 -9.54 10.80 3.59
CA VAL A 4 -8.22 10.65 4.17
C VAL A 4 -7.31 11.75 3.63
N ILE A 5 -6.82 12.59 4.54
CA ILE A 5 -5.80 13.60 4.25
C ILE A 5 -4.46 12.97 4.63
N ILE A 6 -3.51 12.93 3.69
CA ILE A 6 -2.17 12.43 3.95
C ILE A 6 -1.49 13.30 5.01
N ARG A 7 -0.98 12.66 6.05
CA ARG A 7 -0.13 13.30 7.06
C ARG A 7 1.33 13.02 6.73
N HIS A 8 2.16 14.05 6.84
CA HIS A 8 3.59 14.00 6.58
C HIS A 8 4.34 14.44 7.84
N GLY A 9 5.03 13.51 8.51
CA GLY A 9 5.84 13.79 9.70
C GLY A 9 5.08 14.35 10.91
N GLY A 10 5.68 14.23 12.10
CA GLY A 10 5.31 15.03 13.27
C GLY A 10 4.55 14.31 14.40
N ASP A 11 3.69 13.34 14.10
CA ASP A 11 2.84 12.67 15.11
C ASP A 11 2.92 11.14 15.01
N TYR A 12 4.11 10.56 15.21
CA TYR A 12 4.25 9.10 15.26
C TYR A 12 3.78 8.56 16.60
N LEU A 13 2.84 7.61 16.55
CA LEU A 13 2.50 6.83 17.74
C LEU A 13 3.72 6.04 18.24
N PRO A 14 3.94 5.99 19.58
CA PRO A 14 4.85 5.04 20.19
C PRO A 14 4.53 3.61 19.74
N ILE A 15 5.54 2.75 19.64
CA ILE A 15 5.37 1.38 19.12
C ILE A 15 4.30 0.58 19.86
N ASP A 16 4.20 0.75 21.18
CA ASP A 16 3.23 0.07 22.03
C ASP A 16 1.78 0.55 21.82
N ASP A 17 1.60 1.74 21.24
CA ASP A 17 0.29 2.34 20.98
C ASP A 17 -0.20 2.07 19.55
N ILE A 18 0.61 1.43 18.70
CA ILE A 18 0.25 1.11 17.32
C ILE A 18 -0.60 -0.16 17.27
N ASP A 19 -1.83 -0.03 16.78
CA ASP A 19 -2.65 -1.20 16.45
C ASP A 19 -2.21 -1.82 15.11
N PHE A 20 -1.24 -2.73 15.17
CA PHE A 20 -0.75 -3.49 14.01
C PHE A 20 -1.80 -4.41 13.39
N SER A 21 -2.88 -4.72 14.11
CA SER A 21 -3.95 -5.59 13.59
C SER A 21 -4.74 -4.92 12.47
N ILE A 22 -4.73 -3.59 12.39
CA ILE A 22 -5.48 -2.80 11.39
C ILE A 22 -5.04 -3.18 9.98
N ILE A 23 -3.74 -3.10 9.66
CA ILE A 23 -3.26 -3.44 8.31
C ILE A 23 -3.52 -4.93 8.02
N ALA A 24 -3.19 -5.81 8.97
CA ALA A 24 -3.30 -7.25 8.77
C ALA A 24 -4.75 -7.73 8.54
N ASN A 25 -5.72 -7.15 9.25
CA ASN A 25 -7.12 -7.57 9.20
C ASN A 25 -7.94 -6.76 8.19
N ASP A 26 -7.78 -5.44 8.17
CA ASP A 26 -8.66 -4.59 7.38
C ASP A 26 -8.26 -4.58 5.91
N LEU A 27 -6.95 -4.62 5.59
CA LEU A 27 -6.50 -4.62 4.20
C LEU A 27 -7.01 -5.87 3.46
N ARG A 28 -6.92 -7.06 4.07
CA ARG A 28 -7.49 -8.29 3.50
C ARG A 28 -9.02 -8.28 3.43
N SER A 29 -9.70 -7.40 4.18
CA SER A 29 -11.16 -7.30 4.23
C SER A 29 -11.77 -6.44 3.11
N LEU A 30 -10.93 -5.71 2.36
CA LEU A 30 -11.39 -4.88 1.26
C LEU A 30 -12.04 -5.72 0.15
N PRO A 31 -12.92 -5.12 -0.68
CA PRO A 31 -13.41 -5.74 -1.91
C PRO A 31 -12.26 -6.33 -2.74
N PHE A 32 -12.53 -7.40 -3.47
CA PHE A 32 -11.56 -8.21 -4.22
C PHE A 32 -10.56 -9.04 -3.40
N TYR A 33 -10.05 -8.55 -2.28
CA TYR A 33 -9.18 -9.34 -1.40
C TYR A 33 -9.98 -10.33 -0.57
N ARG A 34 -11.10 -9.89 0.02
CA ARG A 34 -11.94 -10.78 0.86
C ARG A 34 -12.55 -11.96 0.09
N ASP A 35 -12.75 -11.79 -1.22
CA ASP A 35 -13.40 -12.75 -2.10
C ASP A 35 -12.39 -13.70 -2.79
N ASP A 36 -11.08 -13.47 -2.59
CA ASP A 36 -9.98 -14.22 -3.19
C ASP A 36 -8.92 -14.56 -2.12
N LEU A 37 -8.85 -15.85 -1.76
CA LEU A 37 -7.99 -16.33 -0.67
C LEU A 37 -6.52 -15.90 -0.84
N PHE A 38 -5.96 -16.05 -2.05
CA PHE A 38 -4.53 -15.79 -2.27
C PHE A 38 -4.21 -14.32 -2.24
N LEU A 39 -5.10 -13.48 -2.77
CA LEU A 39 -4.92 -12.03 -2.71
C LEU A 39 -5.17 -11.49 -1.30
N GLY A 40 -6.13 -12.06 -0.58
CA GLY A 40 -6.33 -11.80 0.84
C GLY A 40 -5.10 -12.14 1.68
N MET A 41 -4.43 -13.27 1.38
CA MET A 41 -3.15 -13.63 2.04
C MET A 41 -2.03 -12.64 1.69
N GLN A 42 -1.91 -12.22 0.43
CA GLN A 42 -0.91 -11.21 0.04
C GLN A 42 -1.13 -9.87 0.76
N ALA A 43 -2.39 -9.42 0.84
CA ALA A 43 -2.77 -8.23 1.60
C ALA A 43 -2.43 -8.37 3.10
N MET A 44 -2.75 -9.53 3.70
CA MET A 44 -2.45 -9.81 5.11
C MET A 44 -0.95 -9.80 5.40
N ASN A 45 -0.13 -10.34 4.50
CA ASN A 45 1.34 -10.39 4.67
C ASN A 45 1.96 -9.00 4.84
N ILE A 46 1.38 -7.96 4.22
CA ILE A 46 1.82 -6.56 4.42
C ILE A 46 1.70 -6.16 5.90
N GLY A 47 0.59 -6.51 6.55
CA GLY A 47 0.36 -6.20 7.96
C GLY A 47 1.11 -7.10 8.93
N ILE A 48 1.40 -8.36 8.55
CA ILE A 48 2.15 -9.29 9.41
C ILE A 48 3.59 -8.81 9.63
N ILE A 49 4.26 -8.32 8.60
CA ILE A 49 5.68 -7.94 8.68
C ILE A 49 5.89 -6.51 9.22
N ASP A 50 4.86 -5.66 9.14
CA ASP A 50 4.88 -4.29 9.63
C ASP A 50 5.37 -4.10 11.08
N PRO A 51 4.93 -4.88 12.08
CA PRO A 51 5.46 -4.80 13.45
C PRO A 51 6.95 -5.15 13.53
N ASN A 52 7.44 -6.13 12.75
CA ASN A 52 8.85 -6.50 12.76
C ASN A 52 9.74 -5.37 12.25
N ILE A 53 9.33 -4.72 11.15
CA ILE A 53 10.10 -3.59 10.61
C ILE A 53 10.04 -2.41 11.57
N THR A 54 8.87 -2.13 12.15
CA THR A 54 8.72 -1.06 13.16
C THR A 54 9.61 -1.30 14.38
N GLN A 55 9.78 -2.55 14.81
CA GLN A 55 10.72 -2.89 15.87
C GLN A 55 12.17 -2.61 15.45
N PHE A 56 12.57 -3.00 14.23
CA PHE A 56 13.93 -2.73 13.74
C PHE A 56 14.22 -1.22 13.65
N GLU A 57 13.23 -0.41 13.26
CA GLU A 57 13.32 1.05 13.26
C GLU A 57 13.53 1.61 14.67
N SER A 58 12.73 1.15 15.65
CA SER A 58 12.89 1.53 17.06
C SER A 58 14.26 1.14 17.63
N ASP A 59 14.71 -0.09 17.37
CA ASP A 59 16.00 -0.60 17.83
C ASP A 59 17.17 0.15 17.19
N LEU A 60 17.05 0.52 15.91
CA LEU A 60 18.04 1.34 15.21
C LEU A 60 18.21 2.70 15.88
N LEU A 61 17.11 3.38 16.22
CA LEU A 61 17.16 4.67 16.90
C LEU A 61 17.81 4.57 18.28
N LYS A 62 17.43 3.54 19.05
CA LYS A 62 18.06 3.27 20.35
C LYS A 62 19.57 3.06 20.21
N THR A 63 19.98 2.23 19.25
CA THR A 63 21.38 1.92 18.98
C THR A 63 22.15 3.18 18.53
N TYR A 64 21.51 4.05 17.75
CA TYR A 64 22.10 5.33 17.34
C TYR A 64 22.43 6.21 18.55
N PHE A 65 21.51 6.33 19.51
CA PHE A 65 21.75 7.09 20.73
C PHE A 65 22.85 6.47 21.60
N GLU A 66 22.87 5.13 21.74
CA GLU A 66 23.89 4.43 22.54
C GLU A 66 25.30 4.56 21.94
N LYS A 67 25.43 4.52 20.61
CA LYS A 67 26.73 4.57 19.92
C LYS A 67 27.18 6.01 19.59
N GLU A 68 26.29 6.99 19.70
CA GLU A 68 26.46 8.39 19.27
C GLU A 68 26.97 8.53 17.82
N ARG A 69 26.67 7.54 16.97
CA ARG A 69 27.02 7.50 15.56
C ARG A 69 26.08 6.56 14.82
N THR A 70 25.90 6.80 13.52
CA THR A 70 25.09 5.95 12.65
C THR A 70 25.56 4.49 12.71
N PRO A 71 24.72 3.56 13.20
CA PRO A 71 25.00 2.12 13.14
C PRO A 71 24.78 1.66 11.70
N SER A 72 25.84 1.71 10.87
CA SER A 72 25.71 1.59 9.41
C SER A 72 25.07 0.27 8.96
N TYR A 73 25.40 -0.85 9.61
CA TYR A 73 24.84 -2.15 9.23
C TYR A 73 23.34 -2.21 9.53
N GLU A 74 22.95 -1.80 10.74
CA GLU A 74 21.56 -1.78 11.18
C GLU A 74 20.73 -0.81 10.33
N ALA A 75 21.28 0.37 9.99
CA ALA A 75 20.63 1.32 9.09
C ALA A 75 20.45 0.75 7.67
N MET A 76 21.45 0.06 7.12
CA MET A 76 21.32 -0.62 5.82
C MET A 76 20.24 -1.71 5.86
N THR A 77 20.18 -2.50 6.94
CA THR A 77 19.18 -3.55 7.12
C THR A 77 17.77 -2.97 7.21
N VAL A 78 17.55 -1.94 8.03
CA VAL A 78 16.24 -1.25 8.13
C VAL A 78 15.84 -0.66 6.77
N GLY A 79 16.78 -0.06 6.05
CA GLY A 79 16.52 0.47 4.72
C GLY A 79 16.08 -0.59 3.71
N ALA A 80 16.75 -1.75 3.70
CA ALA A 80 16.38 -2.85 2.81
C ALA A 80 14.98 -3.39 3.11
N PHE A 81 14.65 -3.64 4.39
CA PHE A 81 13.31 -4.10 4.77
C PHE A 81 12.23 -3.07 4.47
N SER A 82 12.51 -1.79 4.71
CA SER A 82 11.58 -0.69 4.39
C SER A 82 11.26 -0.64 2.90
N GLN A 83 12.29 -0.70 2.04
CA GLN A 83 12.10 -0.71 0.59
C GLN A 83 11.31 -1.94 0.13
N MET A 84 11.65 -3.13 0.61
CA MET A 84 10.93 -4.36 0.26
C MET A 84 9.45 -4.29 0.64
N TRP A 85 9.15 -3.74 1.83
CA TRP A 85 7.77 -3.56 2.28
C TRP A 85 7.00 -2.57 1.42
N ILE A 86 7.60 -1.41 1.12
CA ILE A 86 6.99 -0.39 0.26
C ILE A 86 6.71 -0.95 -1.14
N PHE A 87 7.64 -1.72 -1.72
CA PHE A 87 7.43 -2.33 -3.03
C PHE A 87 6.36 -3.43 -3.00
N ALA A 88 6.32 -4.24 -1.94
CA ALA A 88 5.25 -5.22 -1.77
C ALA A 88 3.88 -4.56 -1.65
N LEU A 89 3.77 -3.49 -0.84
CA LEU A 89 2.55 -2.71 -0.70
C LEU A 89 2.14 -2.06 -2.02
N TYR A 90 3.09 -1.51 -2.78
CA TYR A 90 2.84 -0.94 -4.12
C TYR A 90 2.16 -1.97 -5.02
N GLU A 91 2.70 -3.19 -5.10
CA GLU A 91 2.17 -4.23 -5.98
C GLU A 91 0.77 -4.70 -5.54
N VAL A 92 0.55 -4.84 -4.23
CA VAL A 92 -0.75 -5.16 -3.65
C VAL A 92 -1.79 -4.11 -4.06
N LEU A 93 -1.52 -2.83 -3.82
CA LEU A 93 -2.43 -1.73 -4.15
C LEU A 93 -2.59 -1.52 -5.67
N ARG A 94 -1.52 -1.67 -6.44
CA ARG A 94 -1.55 -1.58 -7.92
C ARG A 94 -2.50 -2.60 -8.50
N MET A 95 -2.42 -3.85 -8.08
CA MET A 95 -3.31 -4.90 -8.56
C MET A 95 -4.78 -4.61 -8.23
N TRP A 96 -5.05 -4.08 -7.03
CA TRP A 96 -6.40 -3.69 -6.63
C TRP A 96 -6.94 -2.56 -7.51
N ARG A 97 -6.11 -1.53 -7.75
CA ARG A 97 -6.40 -0.41 -8.66
C ARG A 97 -6.70 -0.89 -10.07
N GLU A 98 -5.83 -1.71 -10.65
CA GLU A 98 -6.00 -2.27 -12.00
C GLU A 98 -7.31 -3.03 -12.12
N ARG A 99 -7.61 -3.88 -11.13
CA ARG A 99 -8.85 -4.63 -11.07
C ARG A 99 -10.09 -3.74 -11.03
N LYS A 100 -10.07 -2.68 -10.21
CA LYS A 100 -11.15 -1.69 -10.15
C LYS A 100 -11.38 -1.03 -11.52
N TYR A 101 -10.32 -0.57 -12.18
CA TYR A 101 -10.45 0.08 -13.48
C TYR A 101 -10.87 -0.88 -14.59
N ASP A 102 -10.35 -2.10 -14.61
CA ASP A 102 -10.74 -3.14 -15.56
C ASP A 102 -12.24 -3.45 -15.45
N PHE A 103 -12.73 -3.67 -14.22
CA PHE A 103 -14.13 -3.99 -13.97
C PHE A 103 -15.04 -2.82 -14.33
N SER A 104 -14.67 -1.60 -13.93
CA SER A 104 -15.41 -0.39 -14.29
C SER A 104 -15.49 -0.20 -15.81
N LYS A 105 -14.39 -0.42 -16.53
CA LYS A 105 -14.34 -0.34 -17.99
C LYS A 105 -15.23 -1.38 -18.66
N LEU A 106 -15.15 -2.64 -18.21
CA LEU A 106 -15.98 -3.72 -18.73
C LEU A 106 -17.47 -3.44 -18.49
N PHE A 107 -17.83 -2.95 -17.30
CA PHE A 107 -19.20 -2.59 -16.97
C PHE A 107 -19.74 -1.48 -17.89
N LYS A 108 -18.99 -0.38 -18.04
CA LYS A 108 -19.40 0.77 -18.87
C LYS A 108 -19.58 0.43 -20.35
N ASN A 109 -18.77 -0.50 -20.86
CA ASN A 109 -18.78 -0.87 -22.27
C ASN A 109 -19.63 -2.12 -22.57
N GLY A 110 -20.36 -2.67 -21.59
CA GLY A 110 -21.15 -3.90 -21.75
C GLY A 110 -20.32 -5.17 -21.96
N GLY A 111 -19.01 -5.13 -21.68
CA GLY A 111 -18.07 -6.23 -21.91
C GLY A 111 -18.03 -7.29 -20.81
N LEU A 112 -18.78 -7.11 -19.71
CA LEU A 112 -18.79 -8.05 -18.58
C LEU A 112 -19.30 -9.44 -18.98
N ASP A 113 -20.42 -9.53 -19.69
CA ASP A 113 -21.01 -10.82 -20.04
C ASP A 113 -20.12 -11.63 -20.99
N LEU A 114 -19.45 -10.95 -21.94
CA LEU A 114 -18.45 -11.57 -22.80
C LEU A 114 -17.25 -12.09 -21.99
N LYS A 115 -16.79 -11.32 -20.99
CA LYS A 115 -15.68 -11.74 -20.13
C LYS A 115 -16.07 -12.91 -19.23
N LEU A 116 -17.28 -12.89 -18.67
CA LEU A 116 -17.83 -13.99 -17.86
C LEU A 116 -17.97 -15.27 -18.68
N LYS A 117 -18.50 -15.18 -19.91
CA LYS A 117 -18.59 -16.32 -20.81
C LYS A 117 -17.21 -16.89 -21.15
N SER A 118 -16.24 -16.02 -21.48
CA SER A 118 -14.86 -16.45 -21.73
C SER A 118 -14.21 -17.13 -20.53
N LEU A 119 -14.53 -16.74 -19.29
CA LEU A 119 -14.02 -17.40 -18.09
C LEU A 119 -14.68 -18.75 -17.84
N ALA A 120 -15.98 -18.88 -18.16
CA ALA A 120 -16.70 -20.15 -18.08
C ALA A 120 -16.20 -21.16 -19.14
N ASP A 121 -15.88 -20.69 -20.35
CA ASP A 121 -15.39 -21.54 -21.44
C ASP A 121 -13.96 -22.08 -21.19
N ASN A 122 -13.20 -21.44 -20.28
CA ASN A 122 -11.82 -21.83 -19.91
C ASN A 122 -11.74 -22.29 -18.45
N GLU A 123 -12.84 -22.81 -17.90
CA GLU A 123 -12.95 -23.20 -16.50
C GLU A 123 -12.14 -24.49 -16.24
N ASP A 124 -11.01 -24.32 -15.56
CA ASP A 124 -10.30 -25.41 -14.89
C ASP A 124 -10.83 -25.48 -13.46
N ASP A 125 -11.60 -26.52 -13.14
CA ASP A 125 -12.29 -26.72 -11.85
C ASP A 125 -11.33 -26.67 -10.64
N MET A 126 -10.03 -26.88 -10.86
CA MET A 126 -9.02 -26.81 -9.79
C MET A 126 -8.50 -25.38 -9.56
N ASN A 127 -8.79 -24.43 -10.44
CA ASN A 127 -8.28 -23.07 -10.37
C ASN A 127 -9.18 -22.15 -9.53
N ILE A 128 -9.01 -22.22 -8.21
CA ILE A 128 -9.75 -21.45 -7.20
C ILE A 128 -9.68 -19.93 -7.46
N THR A 129 -8.56 -19.42 -7.99
CA THR A 129 -8.41 -17.98 -8.30
C THR A 129 -9.27 -17.54 -9.49
N SER A 130 -9.44 -18.40 -10.49
CA SER A 130 -10.33 -18.12 -11.64
C SER A 130 -11.79 -18.02 -11.17
N HIS A 131 -12.23 -18.94 -10.31
CA HIS A 131 -13.57 -18.90 -9.73
C HIS A 131 -13.78 -17.66 -8.85
N ALA A 132 -12.78 -17.27 -8.04
CA ALA A 132 -12.85 -16.03 -7.27
C ALA A 132 -13.02 -14.80 -8.18
N ARG A 133 -12.23 -14.71 -9.26
CA ARG A 133 -12.31 -13.62 -10.24
C ARG A 133 -13.67 -13.55 -10.92
N ARG A 134 -14.24 -14.70 -11.30
CA ARG A 134 -15.58 -14.80 -11.89
C ARG A 134 -16.66 -14.30 -10.92
N ARG A 135 -16.67 -14.79 -9.68
CA ARG A 135 -17.63 -14.34 -8.65
C ARG A 135 -17.55 -12.83 -8.41
N GLN A 136 -16.34 -12.27 -8.41
CA GLN A 136 -16.16 -10.82 -8.28
C GLN A 136 -16.76 -10.05 -9.46
N LEU A 137 -16.62 -10.56 -10.69
CA LEU A 137 -17.24 -9.97 -11.88
C LEU A 137 -18.77 -10.06 -11.85
N GLU A 138 -19.31 -11.20 -11.41
CA GLU A 138 -20.76 -11.40 -11.23
C GLU A 138 -21.32 -10.41 -10.20
N LYS A 139 -20.71 -10.32 -9.01
CA LYS A 139 -21.06 -9.29 -8.00
C LYS A 139 -20.98 -7.88 -8.58
N TYR A 140 -19.91 -7.57 -9.32
CA TYR A 140 -19.74 -6.24 -9.92
C TYR A 140 -20.78 -5.92 -11.00
N ARG A 141 -21.28 -6.93 -11.73
CA ARG A 141 -22.39 -6.78 -12.69
C ARG A 141 -23.71 -6.55 -11.97
N ASP A 142 -24.01 -7.37 -10.97
CA ASP A 142 -25.36 -7.51 -10.43
C ASP A 142 -25.63 -6.59 -9.24
N GLU A 143 -24.61 -6.23 -8.46
CA GLU A 143 -24.76 -5.51 -7.19
C GLU A 143 -24.23 -4.06 -7.27
N GLN A 144 -25.14 -3.08 -7.25
CA GLN A 144 -24.76 -1.66 -7.16
C GLN A 144 -23.99 -1.36 -5.87
N SER A 145 -24.40 -1.95 -4.74
CA SER A 145 -23.73 -1.79 -3.45
C SER A 145 -22.27 -2.23 -3.47
N PHE A 146 -21.93 -3.29 -4.21
CA PHE A 146 -20.55 -3.73 -4.36
C PHE A 146 -19.73 -2.73 -5.19
N ARG A 147 -20.31 -2.15 -6.24
CA ARG A 147 -19.66 -1.09 -7.03
C ARG A 147 -19.41 0.17 -6.20
N ASP A 148 -20.39 0.57 -5.41
CA ASP A 148 -20.28 1.73 -4.52
C ASP A 148 -19.21 1.50 -3.44
N GLU A 149 -19.14 0.31 -2.87
CA GLU A 149 -18.10 -0.06 -1.91
C GLU A 149 -16.71 -0.04 -2.54
N VAL A 150 -16.56 -0.59 -3.76
CA VAL A 150 -15.29 -0.53 -4.51
C VAL A 150 -14.88 0.92 -4.75
N GLU A 151 -15.79 1.78 -5.23
CA GLU A 151 -15.43 3.18 -5.47
C GLU A 151 -15.05 3.89 -4.16
N TYR A 152 -15.83 3.69 -3.10
CA TYR A 152 -15.55 4.30 -1.80
C TYR A 152 -14.19 3.86 -1.24
N CYS A 153 -13.86 2.56 -1.30
CA CYS A 153 -12.56 2.07 -0.87
C CYS A 153 -11.44 2.71 -1.68
N TRP A 154 -11.61 2.87 -3.00
CA TRP A 154 -10.60 3.49 -3.85
C TRP A 154 -10.34 4.94 -3.47
N VAL A 155 -11.37 5.75 -3.22
CA VAL A 155 -11.23 7.16 -2.83
C VAL A 155 -10.36 7.30 -1.58
N GLN A 156 -10.48 6.38 -0.61
CA GLN A 156 -9.66 6.42 0.61
C GLN A 156 -8.24 5.86 0.42
N LEU A 157 -8.06 4.88 -0.48
CA LEU A 157 -6.76 4.26 -0.74
C LEU A 157 -5.90 5.03 -1.74
N GLU A 158 -6.50 5.80 -2.65
CA GLU A 158 -5.80 6.50 -3.72
C GLU A 158 -4.70 7.44 -3.21
N PRO A 159 -4.90 8.24 -2.15
CA PRO A 159 -3.82 9.05 -1.58
C PRO A 159 -2.62 8.21 -1.12
N VAL A 160 -2.87 7.08 -0.45
CA VAL A 160 -1.82 6.16 0.02
C VAL A 160 -1.13 5.48 -1.17
N TYR A 161 -1.89 5.07 -2.18
CA TYR A 161 -1.32 4.51 -3.41
C TYR A 161 -0.37 5.49 -4.10
N ARG A 162 -0.74 6.77 -4.21
CA ARG A 162 0.10 7.80 -4.82
C ARG A 162 1.37 8.05 -4.02
N LEU A 163 1.29 8.02 -2.69
CA LEU A 163 2.46 8.10 -1.81
C LEU A 163 3.42 6.94 -2.05
N VAL A 164 2.90 5.71 -2.12
CA VAL A 164 3.71 4.50 -2.37
C VAL A 164 4.26 4.48 -3.80
N GLU A 165 3.51 5.00 -4.79
CA GLU A 165 3.97 5.16 -6.17
C GLU A 165 5.14 6.14 -6.25
N LEU A 166 5.08 7.26 -5.53
CA LEU A 166 6.17 8.23 -5.43
C LEU A 166 7.46 7.58 -4.94
N TYR A 167 7.37 6.79 -3.86
CA TYR A 167 8.48 5.99 -3.35
C TYR A 167 9.06 5.05 -4.40
N ARG A 168 8.20 4.23 -5.00
CA ARG A 168 8.62 3.23 -5.97
C ARG A 168 9.34 3.90 -7.15
N MET A 169 8.82 5.01 -7.66
CA MET A 169 9.41 5.73 -8.77
C MET A 169 10.80 6.27 -8.40
N ASN A 170 10.92 6.94 -7.26
CA ASN A 170 12.19 7.52 -6.81
C ASN A 170 13.25 6.46 -6.50
N MET A 171 12.88 5.39 -5.79
CA MET A 171 13.84 4.41 -5.29
C MET A 171 14.18 3.32 -6.31
N ALA A 172 13.19 2.80 -7.04
CA ALA A 172 13.41 1.67 -7.96
C ALA A 172 13.70 2.10 -9.40
N LYS A 173 13.23 3.29 -9.81
CA LYS A 173 13.44 3.80 -11.17
C LYS A 173 14.36 5.00 -11.25
N HIS A 174 14.81 5.52 -10.10
CA HIS A 174 15.62 6.74 -10.03
C HIS A 174 14.98 7.89 -10.81
N ALA A 175 13.65 8.04 -10.70
CA ALA A 175 12.87 9.02 -11.43
C ALA A 175 11.70 9.57 -10.61
N ALA A 176 11.23 10.77 -10.93
CA ALA A 176 9.97 11.30 -10.40
C ALA A 176 8.75 10.73 -11.16
N PRO A 177 7.57 10.62 -10.53
CA PRO A 177 6.34 10.20 -11.20
C PRO A 177 6.05 11.03 -12.47
N GLY A 178 5.83 10.36 -13.60
CA GLY A 178 5.48 11.01 -14.87
C GLY A 178 6.60 11.79 -15.57
N LYS A 179 7.82 11.88 -15.01
CA LYS A 179 8.95 12.61 -15.61
C LYS A 179 10.24 11.76 -15.61
N SER A 180 10.60 11.21 -16.76
CA SER A 180 11.79 10.34 -16.92
C SER A 180 13.14 11.03 -16.74
N ASN A 181 13.18 12.38 -16.80
CA ASN A 181 14.44 13.14 -16.83
C ASN A 181 14.78 13.82 -15.49
N ALA A 182 13.99 13.62 -14.44
CA ALA A 182 14.31 14.09 -13.09
C ALA A 182 15.05 12.96 -12.36
N ILE A 183 16.31 13.18 -12.00
CA ILE A 183 17.18 12.18 -11.37
C ILE A 183 17.32 12.53 -9.88
N PRO A 184 16.95 11.65 -8.94
CA PRO A 184 17.16 11.87 -7.52
C PRO A 184 18.61 12.03 -7.11
N MET A 185 18.85 12.94 -6.15
CA MET A 185 20.20 13.31 -5.72
C MET A 185 20.90 12.14 -4.99
N ALA A 186 20.17 11.41 -4.16
CA ALA A 186 20.67 10.24 -3.43
C ALA A 186 19.57 9.17 -3.28
N PRO A 187 19.15 8.52 -4.38
CA PRO A 187 18.04 7.58 -4.34
C PRO A 187 18.39 6.38 -3.44
N GLY A 188 17.55 6.14 -2.44
CA GLY A 188 17.75 5.04 -1.48
C GLY A 188 18.65 5.37 -0.30
N TYR A 189 19.26 6.55 -0.24
CA TYR A 189 19.91 7.04 0.98
C TYR A 189 18.85 7.57 1.95
N GLY A 190 18.75 6.93 3.11
CA GLY A 190 17.82 7.32 4.17
C GLY A 190 18.56 7.82 5.41
N ARG A 191 18.02 8.85 6.05
CA ARG A 191 18.50 9.35 7.36
C ARG A 191 17.62 8.83 8.47
N ILE A 192 18.19 8.47 9.62
CA ILE A 192 17.41 8.00 10.76
C ILE A 192 16.49 9.13 11.23
N ASN A 193 15.19 8.88 11.21
CA ASN A 193 14.17 9.77 11.74
C ASN A 193 14.25 9.71 13.28
N MET A 194 14.45 10.86 13.91
CA MET A 194 14.69 10.92 15.35
C MET A 194 13.42 10.76 16.20
N LEU A 195 12.24 10.72 15.57
CA LEU A 195 10.96 10.55 16.26
C LEU A 195 10.51 9.09 16.29
N CYS A 196 10.76 8.33 15.22
CA CYS A 196 10.26 6.95 15.07
C CYS A 196 11.31 5.91 14.68
N GLY A 197 12.53 6.33 14.34
CA GLY A 197 13.63 5.45 13.96
C GLY A 197 13.58 4.90 12.53
N ALA A 198 12.49 5.16 11.81
CA ALA A 198 12.39 4.88 10.38
C ALA A 198 13.42 5.71 9.59
N LEU A 199 13.65 5.35 8.33
CA LEU A 199 14.56 6.11 7.48
C LEU A 199 13.79 7.15 6.65
N ASP A 200 14.10 8.42 6.85
CA ASP A 200 13.64 9.54 6.04
C ASP A 200 14.37 9.55 4.70
N TYR A 201 13.61 9.49 3.62
CA TYR A 201 14.08 9.56 2.25
C TYR A 201 13.66 10.87 1.62
N GLU A 202 14.58 11.48 0.88
CA GLU A 202 14.28 12.60 0.00
C GLU A 202 13.65 12.05 -1.29
N LEU A 203 12.35 12.29 -1.48
CA LEU A 203 11.60 11.85 -2.65
C LEU A 203 11.27 13.06 -3.52
N LEU A 204 11.73 13.07 -4.77
CA LEU A 204 11.36 14.10 -5.73
C LEU A 204 9.91 13.95 -6.17
N LEU A 205 9.13 15.00 -5.94
CA LEU A 205 7.78 15.15 -6.48
C LEU A 205 7.85 15.58 -7.95
N ASP A 206 8.73 16.53 -8.26
CA ASP A 206 9.00 17.03 -9.60
C ASP A 206 10.48 17.44 -9.78
N ARG A 207 10.80 18.40 -10.65
CA ARG A 207 12.20 18.79 -10.89
C ARG A 207 12.79 19.61 -9.74
N ASP A 208 11.96 20.35 -9.02
CA ASP A 208 12.39 21.43 -8.14
C ASP A 208 11.85 21.27 -6.70
N SER A 209 11.01 20.25 -6.46
CA SER A 209 10.44 19.96 -5.15
C SER A 209 10.64 18.52 -4.72
N TYR A 210 10.88 18.35 -3.42
CA TYR A 210 11.00 17.06 -2.76
C TYR A 210 10.21 17.03 -1.46
N GLU A 211 9.88 15.84 -1.01
CA GLU A 211 9.34 15.56 0.32
C GLU A 211 10.29 14.64 1.08
N LEU A 212 10.35 14.84 2.40
CA LEU A 212 11.00 13.90 3.31
C LEU A 212 9.94 12.97 3.86
N LEU A 213 10.04 11.70 3.51
CA LEU A 213 9.09 10.68 3.90
C LEU A 213 9.83 9.44 4.37
N ASN A 214 9.24 8.72 5.32
CA ASN A 214 9.67 7.40 5.73
C ASN A 214 8.54 6.34 5.62
N ARG A 215 8.91 5.08 5.83
CA ARG A 215 7.97 3.95 5.79
C ARG A 215 6.84 4.09 6.81
N ARG A 216 7.09 4.70 7.98
CA ARG A 216 6.06 4.95 9.00
C ARG A 216 4.99 5.92 8.51
N ASP A 217 5.35 6.94 7.74
CA ASP A 217 4.35 7.81 7.10
C ASP A 217 3.39 6.99 6.22
N VAL A 218 3.92 6.04 5.44
CA VAL A 218 3.10 5.16 4.60
C VAL A 218 2.19 4.25 5.44
N ALA A 219 2.75 3.58 6.44
CA ALA A 219 2.02 2.64 7.28
C ALA A 219 0.91 3.33 8.09
N ASP A 220 1.19 4.50 8.66
CA ASP A 220 0.25 5.24 9.49
C ASP A 220 -0.89 5.81 8.63
N ASN A 221 -0.60 6.36 7.44
CA ASN A 221 -1.65 6.78 6.49
C ASN A 221 -2.49 5.60 5.96
N LEU A 222 -1.90 4.43 5.76
CA LEU A 222 -2.65 3.22 5.40
C LEU A 222 -3.62 2.80 6.52
N ARG A 223 -3.19 2.84 7.78
CA ARG A 223 -4.08 2.53 8.93
C ARG A 223 -5.24 3.51 9.02
N GLU A 224 -4.98 4.80 8.85
CA GLU A 224 -6.04 5.83 8.82
C GLU A 224 -7.06 5.58 7.70
N ALA A 225 -6.58 5.26 6.48
CA ALA A 225 -7.47 4.92 5.38
C ALA A 225 -8.35 3.70 5.68
N LEU A 226 -7.76 2.65 6.25
CA LEU A 226 -8.47 1.44 6.62
C LEU A 226 -9.50 1.68 7.74
N LEU A 227 -9.17 2.52 8.72
CA LEU A 227 -10.09 2.94 9.78
C LEU A 227 -11.31 3.68 9.22
N VAL A 228 -11.09 4.63 8.30
CA VAL A 228 -12.18 5.35 7.61
C VAL A 228 -13.05 4.39 6.78
N ILE A 229 -12.43 3.43 6.11
CA ILE A 229 -13.16 2.40 5.35
C ILE A 229 -14.01 1.53 6.29
N ARG A 230 -13.43 1.05 7.38
CA ARG A 230 -14.10 0.21 8.39
C ARG A 230 -15.28 0.95 9.05
N ALA A 231 -15.13 2.25 9.33
CA ALA A 231 -16.20 3.05 9.92
C ALA A 231 -17.41 3.19 9.01
N ASN A 232 -17.23 3.22 7.68
CA ASN A 232 -18.33 3.30 6.71
C ASN A 232 -19.10 1.98 6.54
N LYS A 233 -18.56 0.87 7.04
CA LYS A 233 -19.24 -0.44 7.01
C LYS A 233 -20.14 -0.70 8.24
N LYS A 234 -20.05 0.16 9.26
CA LYS A 234 -20.89 0.12 10.47
C LYS A 234 -22.09 1.04 10.29
#